data_AF-A0A6P7GXI8-F1
#
_entry.id   AF-A0A6P7GXI8-F1
#
_cell.length_a   1.000
_cell.length_b   1.000
_cell.length_c   1.000
_cell.angle_alpha   90.00
_cell.angle_beta   90.00
_cell.angle_gamma   90.00
#
_symmetry.space_group_name_H-M   'P 1'
#
loop_
_entity.id
_entity.type
_entity.pdbx_description
1 polymer ?
#
loop_
_entity_poly.entity_id
_entity_poly.type
_entity_poly.pdbx_seq_one_letter_code
_entity_poly.pdbx_strand_id
1 'polypeptide(L)'
;DTNTMIECVPFSSLGKLQPFLITMTTNSAFLMDFHCHLTKSEVSGYLAGRWEPNTQNLHVKRAFPCRCSKKDRSSSRYIETEIKKTIEREKLTLIGWYHSHPTAAAAPTLRDIDAQLEYQIKMKGVKDSSYSPCIGVII
;
A
#
# COMPACT_ATOMS: atom_id res chain seq x y z
N ASP A 1 20.51 11.14 -2.92
CA ASP A 1 20.29 9.68 -3.05
C ASP A 1 18.79 9.43 -2.94
N THR A 2 18.20 8.59 -3.78
CA THR A 2 16.74 8.30 -3.71
C THR A 2 16.39 7.31 -2.60
N ASN A 3 17.39 6.63 -2.03
CA ASN A 3 17.23 5.73 -0.88
C ASN A 3 17.35 6.45 0.47
N THR A 4 17.44 7.78 0.49
CA THR A 4 17.47 8.54 1.75
C THR A 4 16.18 8.28 2.54
N MET A 5 16.33 7.76 3.75
CA MET A 5 15.24 7.49 4.68
C MET A 5 14.72 8.79 5.28
N ILE A 6 13.39 8.88 5.42
CA ILE A 6 12.68 10.03 5.95
C ILE A 6 11.96 9.62 7.21
N GLU A 7 12.25 10.32 8.30
CA GLU A 7 11.60 10.08 9.58
C GLU A 7 10.13 10.50 9.53
N CYS A 8 9.24 9.58 9.91
CA CYS A 8 7.82 9.86 10.05
C CYS A 8 7.53 10.48 11.41
N VAL A 9 6.72 11.53 11.43
CA VAL A 9 6.20 12.13 12.65
C VAL A 9 4.69 11.98 12.75
N PRO A 10 4.12 11.79 13.95
CA PRO A 10 2.67 11.76 14.12
C PRO A 10 2.02 13.08 13.68
N PHE A 11 0.83 13.04 13.09
CA PHE A 11 0.08 14.26 12.71
C PHE A 11 -0.10 15.21 13.90
N SER A 12 -0.34 14.67 15.10
CA SER A 12 -0.51 15.45 16.32
C SER A 12 0.72 16.28 16.70
N SER A 13 1.94 15.81 16.41
CA SER A 13 3.17 16.56 16.65
C SER A 13 3.28 17.84 15.79
N LEU A 14 2.56 17.87 14.67
CA LEU A 14 2.46 19.03 13.77
C LEU A 14 1.19 19.86 14.02
N GLY A 15 0.44 19.59 15.09
CA GLY A 15 -0.85 20.22 15.36
C GLY A 15 -1.93 19.87 14.34
N LYS A 16 -1.78 18.76 13.61
CA LYS A 16 -2.74 18.29 12.59
C LYS A 16 -3.53 17.09 13.09
N LEU A 17 -4.76 16.95 12.58
CA LEU A 17 -5.57 15.76 12.78
C LEU A 17 -5.19 14.69 11.73
N GLN A 18 -5.29 13.42 12.12
CA GLN A 18 -5.17 12.33 11.18
C GLN A 18 -6.32 12.43 10.15
N PRO A 19 -6.05 12.36 8.83
CA PRO A 19 -7.08 12.64 7.82
C PRO A 19 -8.23 11.63 7.74
N PHE A 20 -7.99 10.38 8.15
CA PHE A 20 -8.98 9.30 8.13
C PHE A 20 -8.51 8.13 9.02
N LEU A 21 -9.45 7.31 9.49
CA LEU A 21 -9.16 6.07 10.20
C LEU A 21 -8.73 4.98 9.22
N ILE A 22 -7.80 4.12 9.65
CA ILE A 22 -7.43 2.91 8.92
C ILE A 22 -7.80 1.72 9.80
N THR A 23 -8.60 0.80 9.27
CA THR A 23 -8.91 -0.47 9.93
C THR A 23 -8.39 -1.60 9.06
N MET A 24 -7.61 -2.52 9.62
CA MET A 24 -7.01 -3.63 8.87
C MET A 24 -7.44 -4.98 9.42
N THR A 25 -7.75 -5.93 8.54
CA THR A 25 -7.99 -7.32 8.97
C THR A 25 -6.69 -7.96 9.44
N THR A 26 -6.75 -8.77 10.50
CA THR A 26 -5.58 -9.49 11.03
C THR A 26 -4.93 -10.36 9.97
N ASN A 27 -5.72 -11.00 9.08
CA ASN A 27 -5.21 -11.78 7.96
C ASN A 27 -4.38 -10.94 6.98
N SER A 28 -4.74 -9.67 6.74
CA SER A 28 -3.94 -8.78 5.88
C SER A 28 -2.63 -8.43 6.55
N ALA A 29 -2.66 -8.04 7.83
CA ALA A 29 -1.45 -7.73 8.59
C ALA A 29 -0.49 -8.93 8.63
N PHE A 30 -1.01 -10.11 9.00
CA PHE A 30 -0.23 -11.35 9.03
C PHE A 30 0.36 -11.71 7.66
N LEU A 31 -0.43 -11.64 6.59
CA LEU A 31 0.06 -12.03 5.27
C LEU A 31 1.15 -11.09 4.75
N MET A 32 1.03 -9.78 4.98
CA MET A 32 2.08 -8.84 4.60
C MET A 32 3.37 -9.12 5.39
N ASP A 33 3.26 -9.23 6.71
CA ASP A 33 4.39 -9.50 7.60
C ASP A 33 5.08 -10.81 7.23
N PHE A 34 4.31 -11.89 7.09
CA PHE A 34 4.83 -13.19 6.66
C PHE A 34 5.56 -13.09 5.32
N HIS A 35 4.95 -12.46 4.31
CA HIS A 35 5.57 -12.31 2.99
C HIS A 35 6.88 -11.53 3.04
N CYS A 36 6.93 -10.43 3.78
CA CYS A 36 8.10 -9.57 3.92
C CYS A 36 9.28 -10.28 4.61
N HIS A 37 9.02 -11.31 5.42
CA HIS A 37 10.04 -12.07 6.14
C HIS A 37 10.51 -13.36 5.43
N LEU A 38 9.96 -13.69 4.25
CA LEU A 38 10.36 -14.91 3.51
C LEU A 38 11.73 -14.79 2.82
N THR A 39 12.26 -13.59 2.66
CA THR A 39 13.48 -13.35 1.89
C THR A 39 14.23 -12.12 2.40
N LYS A 40 15.54 -12.08 2.11
CA LYS A 40 16.39 -10.91 2.38
C LYS A 40 16.35 -9.86 1.25
N SER A 41 15.61 -10.15 0.17
CA SER A 41 15.39 -9.21 -0.92
C SER A 41 14.07 -8.48 -0.70
N GLU A 42 13.99 -7.21 -1.12
CA GLU A 42 12.73 -6.47 -1.01
C GLU A 42 11.60 -7.14 -1.83
N VAL A 43 10.46 -7.33 -1.18
CA VAL A 43 9.21 -7.77 -1.80
C VAL A 43 8.17 -6.67 -1.72
N SER A 44 7.12 -6.77 -2.52
CA SER A 44 6.00 -5.82 -2.50
C SER A 44 4.67 -6.50 -2.78
N GLY A 45 3.58 -5.77 -2.57
CA GLY A 45 2.24 -6.22 -2.93
C GLY A 45 1.22 -5.11 -2.83
N TYR A 46 -0.03 -5.46 -3.14
CA TYR A 46 -1.16 -4.53 -3.16
C TYR A 46 -2.12 -4.77 -2.00
N LEU A 47 -2.84 -3.71 -1.62
CA LEU A 47 -3.87 -3.72 -0.60
C LEU A 47 -5.22 -3.42 -1.24
N ALA A 48 -6.23 -4.23 -0.92
CA ALA A 48 -7.59 -3.98 -1.37
C ALA A 48 -8.58 -3.97 -0.21
N GLY A 49 -9.63 -3.19 -0.38
CA GLY A 49 -10.54 -2.86 0.70
C GLY A 49 -11.72 -2.00 0.26
N ARG A 50 -12.24 -1.23 1.21
CA ARG A 50 -13.35 -0.30 1.00
C ARG A 50 -13.09 1.00 1.72
N TRP A 51 -13.41 2.10 1.04
CA TRP A 51 -13.46 3.43 1.63
C TRP A 51 -14.90 3.73 2.02
N GLU A 52 -15.12 4.12 3.29
CA GLU A 52 -16.41 4.54 3.82
C GLU A 52 -16.37 6.05 4.09
N PRO A 53 -16.84 6.91 3.16
CA PRO A 53 -16.70 8.35 3.27
C PRO A 53 -17.41 8.94 4.50
N ASN A 54 -18.57 8.39 4.86
CA ASN A 54 -19.40 8.89 5.96
C ASN A 54 -18.69 8.78 7.32
N THR A 55 -17.89 7.73 7.52
CA THR A 55 -17.13 7.49 8.75
C THR A 55 -15.65 7.84 8.61
N GLN A 56 -15.24 8.33 7.44
CA GLN A 56 -13.85 8.54 7.05
C GLN A 56 -12.95 7.35 7.44
N ASN A 57 -13.38 6.13 7.10
CA ASN A 57 -12.66 4.91 7.47
C ASN A 57 -12.25 4.10 6.23
N LEU A 58 -10.95 3.84 6.11
CA LEU A 58 -10.38 2.97 5.09
C LEU A 58 -10.21 1.56 5.66
N HIS A 59 -11.04 0.64 5.20
CA HIS A 59 -11.00 -0.76 5.61
C HIS A 59 -10.10 -1.59 4.70
N VAL A 60 -8.88 -1.90 5.14
CA VAL A 60 -7.98 -2.86 4.49
C VAL A 60 -8.48 -4.27 4.74
N LYS A 61 -9.06 -4.89 3.71
CA LYS A 61 -9.69 -6.22 3.81
C LYS A 61 -8.72 -7.33 3.45
N ARG A 62 -7.86 -7.12 2.44
CA ARG A 62 -6.94 -8.13 1.92
C ARG A 62 -5.62 -7.52 1.44
N ALA A 63 -4.55 -8.31 1.59
CA ALA A 63 -3.25 -8.09 0.96
C ALA A 63 -3.03 -9.08 -0.20
N PHE A 64 -2.34 -8.64 -1.25
CA PHE A 64 -2.03 -9.40 -2.45
C PHE A 64 -0.52 -9.33 -2.73
N PRO A 65 0.25 -10.33 -2.27
CA PRO A 65 1.69 -10.43 -2.56
C PRO A 65 1.99 -10.45 -4.07
N CYS A 66 2.91 -9.59 -4.53
CA CYS A 66 3.48 -9.69 -5.87
C CYS A 66 4.54 -10.78 -5.86
N ARG A 67 4.17 -12.00 -6.26
CA ARG A 67 5.02 -13.20 -6.23
C ARG A 67 5.99 -13.27 -7.42
N CYS A 68 6.71 -12.20 -7.65
CA CYS A 68 7.66 -12.08 -8.75
C CYS A 68 8.91 -11.30 -8.31
N SER A 69 10.05 -11.62 -8.90
CA SER A 69 11.25 -10.81 -8.73
C SER A 69 11.09 -9.47 -9.47
N LYS A 70 11.55 -8.36 -8.87
CA LYS A 70 11.58 -7.03 -9.52
C LYS A 70 12.35 -7.03 -10.85
N LYS A 71 13.21 -8.04 -11.09
CA LYS A 71 14.00 -8.18 -12.32
C LYS A 71 13.20 -8.82 -13.48
N ASP A 72 12.09 -9.50 -13.20
CA ASP A 72 11.26 -10.16 -14.21
C ASP A 72 10.01 -9.31 -14.52
N ARG A 73 10.16 -8.44 -15.53
CA ARG A 73 9.11 -7.51 -15.96
C ARG A 73 7.91 -8.22 -16.58
N SER A 74 8.13 -9.32 -17.29
CA SER A 74 7.06 -10.11 -17.91
C SER A 74 6.15 -10.74 -16.86
N SER A 75 6.77 -11.39 -15.86
CA SER A 75 6.04 -11.98 -14.74
C SER A 75 5.31 -10.91 -13.92
N SER A 76 5.94 -9.75 -13.67
CA SER A 76 5.32 -8.65 -12.92
C SER A 76 4.00 -8.18 -13.52
N ARG A 77 3.93 -7.95 -14.84
CA ARG A 77 2.69 -7.52 -15.52
C ARG A 77 1.59 -8.57 -15.47
N TYR A 78 1.95 -9.85 -15.61
CA TYR A 78 1.01 -10.95 -15.53
C TYR A 78 0.42 -11.04 -14.11
N ILE A 79 1.28 -10.99 -13.08
CA ILE A 79 0.87 -11.01 -11.67
C ILE A 79 -0.04 -9.82 -11.32
N GLU A 80 0.32 -8.61 -11.73
CA GLU A 80 -0.53 -7.42 -11.54
C GLU A 80 -1.91 -7.58 -12.17
N THR A 81 -1.97 -8.15 -13.37
CA THR A 81 -3.23 -8.40 -14.08
C THR A 81 -4.10 -9.41 -13.33
N GLU A 82 -3.51 -10.49 -12.81
CA GLU A 82 -4.23 -11.50 -12.03
C GLU A 82 -4.69 -10.97 -10.67
N ILE A 83 -3.88 -10.14 -10.01
CA ILE A 83 -4.27 -9.44 -8.78
C ILE A 83 -5.46 -8.52 -9.07
N LYS A 84 -5.40 -7.72 -10.14
CA LYS A 84 -6.50 -6.83 -10.53
C LYS A 84 -7.81 -7.59 -10.76
N LYS A 85 -7.77 -8.67 -11.55
CA LYS A 85 -8.95 -9.52 -11.79
C LYS A 85 -9.51 -10.11 -10.50
N THR A 86 -8.64 -10.46 -9.55
CA THR A 86 -9.06 -11.03 -8.27
C THR A 86 -9.72 -9.97 -7.38
N ILE A 87 -9.15 -8.76 -7.30
CA ILE A 87 -9.74 -7.61 -6.60
C ILE A 87 -11.15 -7.32 -7.15
N GLU A 88 -11.30 -7.27 -8.48
CA GLU A 88 -12.58 -7.05 -9.15
C GLU A 88 -13.59 -8.17 -8.84
N ARG A 89 -13.17 -9.44 -8.94
CA ARG A 89 -14.01 -10.61 -8.63
C ARG A 89 -14.54 -10.58 -7.19
N GLU A 90 -13.73 -10.10 -6.25
CA GLU A 90 -14.09 -10.00 -4.84
C GLU A 90 -14.83 -8.71 -4.48
N LYS A 91 -15.14 -7.86 -5.46
CA LYS A 91 -15.82 -6.57 -5.26
C LYS A 91 -15.11 -5.71 -4.21
N LEU A 92 -13.78 -5.70 -4.30
CA LEU A 92 -12.90 -4.83 -3.52
C LEU A 92 -12.35 -3.72 -4.42
N THR A 93 -11.82 -2.68 -3.79
CA THR A 93 -11.12 -1.60 -4.47
C THR A 93 -9.65 -1.64 -4.09
N LEU A 94 -8.76 -1.41 -5.04
CA LEU A 94 -7.35 -1.16 -4.74
C LEU A 94 -7.25 0.11 -3.89
N ILE A 95 -6.58 0.05 -2.75
CA ILE A 95 -6.52 1.16 -1.78
C ILE A 95 -5.10 1.42 -1.26
N GLY A 96 -4.10 0.72 -1.79
CA GLY A 96 -2.74 0.89 -1.32
C GLY A 96 -1.79 -0.19 -1.78
N TRP A 97 -0.61 -0.12 -1.23
CA TRP A 97 0.51 -0.99 -1.51
C TRP A 97 1.32 -1.22 -0.23
N TYR A 98 2.17 -2.25 -0.26
CA TYR A 98 3.17 -2.46 0.76
C TYR A 98 4.48 -2.94 0.14
N HIS A 99 5.58 -2.75 0.84
CA HIS A 99 6.87 -3.36 0.55
C HIS A 99 7.68 -3.60 1.82
N SER A 100 8.71 -4.44 1.71
CA SER A 100 9.62 -4.72 2.82
C SER A 100 10.91 -3.89 2.76
N HIS A 101 11.45 -3.51 3.92
CA HIS A 101 12.82 -3.08 4.15
C HIS A 101 13.59 -4.13 4.96
N PRO A 102 14.08 -5.22 4.34
CA PRO A 102 14.58 -6.40 5.07
C PRO A 102 15.85 -6.14 5.91
N THR A 103 16.58 -5.06 5.64
CA THR A 103 17.83 -4.71 6.33
C THR A 103 17.88 -3.24 6.75
N ALA A 104 16.74 -2.55 6.74
CA ALA A 104 16.65 -1.12 7.07
C ALA A 104 15.44 -0.88 7.99
N ALA A 105 15.33 0.34 8.53
CA ALA A 105 14.17 0.69 9.34
C ALA A 105 12.89 0.68 8.50
N ALA A 106 11.75 0.43 9.14
CA ALA A 106 10.41 0.56 8.54
C ALA A 106 10.00 2.04 8.42
N ALA A 107 10.81 2.83 7.73
CA ALA A 107 10.57 4.23 7.40
C ALA A 107 10.66 4.43 5.87
N PRO A 108 9.92 5.39 5.31
CA PRO A 108 9.92 5.62 3.86
C PRO A 108 11.23 6.22 3.40
N THR A 109 11.67 5.83 2.21
CA THR A 109 12.68 6.56 1.45
C THR A 109 12.06 7.68 0.63
N LEU A 110 12.89 8.59 0.08
CA LEU A 110 12.44 9.56 -0.92
C LEU A 110 11.73 8.89 -2.11
N ARG A 111 12.24 7.72 -2.56
CA ARG A 111 11.60 6.93 -3.62
C ARG A 111 10.18 6.49 -3.23
N ASP A 112 9.97 6.09 -1.98
CA ASP A 112 8.67 5.64 -1.50
C ASP A 112 7.66 6.80 -1.43
N ILE A 113 8.13 7.99 -1.07
CA ILE A 113 7.32 9.22 -1.08
C ILE A 113 6.89 9.58 -2.51
N ASP A 114 7.81 9.52 -3.47
CA ASP A 114 7.49 9.78 -4.88
C ASP A 114 6.47 8.75 -5.42
N ALA A 115 6.69 7.47 -5.12
CA ALA A 115 5.77 6.40 -5.50
C ALA A 115 4.38 6.59 -4.86
N GLN A 116 4.33 6.93 -3.58
CA GLN A 116 3.09 7.19 -2.86
C GLN A 116 2.31 8.36 -3.48
N LEU A 117 2.99 9.45 -3.85
CA LEU A 117 2.38 10.59 -4.54
C LEU A 117 1.79 10.17 -5.89
N GLU A 118 2.52 9.38 -6.69
CA GLU A 118 2.01 8.85 -7.95
C GLU A 118 0.75 8.00 -7.76
N TYR A 119 0.73 7.11 -6.77
CA TYR A 119 -0.44 6.28 -6.48
C TYR A 119 -1.63 7.16 -6.07
N GLN A 120 -1.42 8.15 -5.20
CA GLN A 120 -2.48 9.06 -4.79
C GLN A 120 -3.05 9.86 -5.96
N ILE A 121 -2.22 10.31 -6.91
CA ILE A 121 -2.67 10.99 -8.13
C ILE A 121 -3.48 10.05 -9.01
N LYS A 122 -2.97 8.84 -9.29
CA LYS A 122 -3.64 7.84 -10.15
C LYS A 122 -4.97 7.37 -9.55
N MET A 123 -5.08 7.35 -8.22
CA MET A 123 -6.23 6.81 -7.49
C MET A 123 -7.22 7.89 -7.01
N LYS A 124 -6.93 9.18 -7.24
CA LYS A 124 -7.82 10.30 -6.86
C LYS A 124 -9.21 10.21 -7.49
N GLY A 125 -9.34 9.48 -8.59
CA GLY A 125 -10.56 9.41 -9.39
C GLY A 125 -10.76 10.67 -10.24
N VAL A 126 -11.73 10.65 -11.15
CA VAL A 126 -12.01 11.76 -12.08
C VAL A 126 -12.84 12.86 -11.40
N LYS A 127 -13.61 12.50 -10.37
CA LYS A 127 -14.48 13.41 -9.61
C LYS A 127 -14.15 13.31 -8.12
N ASP A 128 -14.39 14.37 -7.37
CA ASP A 128 -14.21 14.35 -5.90
C ASP A 128 -15.08 13.28 -5.22
N SER A 129 -16.25 12.98 -5.79
CA SER A 129 -17.12 11.89 -5.32
C SER A 129 -16.57 10.48 -5.56
N SER A 130 -15.53 10.34 -6.40
CA SER A 130 -14.82 9.08 -6.64
C SER A 130 -13.52 8.97 -5.87
N TYR A 131 -13.25 9.92 -4.97
CA TYR A 131 -12.06 9.90 -4.13
C TYR A 131 -12.02 8.64 -3.26
N SER A 132 -10.90 7.93 -3.33
CA SER A 132 -10.52 6.89 -2.38
C SER A 132 -9.11 7.22 -1.88
N PRO A 133 -8.87 7.22 -0.55
CA PRO A 133 -7.52 7.31 -0.03
C PRO A 133 -6.65 6.16 -0.55
N CYS A 134 -5.36 6.45 -0.68
CA CYS A 134 -4.32 5.46 -0.96
C CYS A 134 -3.29 5.48 0.16
N ILE A 135 -2.92 4.30 0.66
CA ILE A 135 -1.92 4.13 1.73
C ILE A 135 -0.72 3.29 1.25
N GLY A 136 0.45 3.62 1.79
CA GLY A 136 1.66 2.80 1.68
C GLY A 136 2.01 2.21 3.05
N VAL A 137 2.37 0.92 3.08
CA VAL A 137 2.82 0.23 4.29
C VAL A 137 4.25 -0.27 4.09
N ILE A 138 5.13 0.03 5.04
CA ILE A 138 6.53 -0.40 5.02
C ILE A 138 6.71 -1.37 6.18
N ILE A 139 7.29 -2.53 5.87
CA ILE A 139 7.53 -3.61 6.83
C ILE A 139 9.03 -3.86 6.94
#